data_AF-A0A930FR77-F1
#
_entry.id   AF-A0A930FR77-F1
#
_cell.length_a   1.000
_cell.length_b   1.000
_cell.length_c   1.000
_cell.angle_alpha   90.00
_cell.angle_beta   90.00
_cell.angle_gamma   90.00
#
_symmetry.space_group_name_H-M   'P 1'
#
loop_
_entity.id
_entity.type
_entity.pdbx_description
1 polymer ?
#
loop_
_entity_poly.entity_id
_entity_poly.type
_entity_poly.pdbx_seq_one_letter_code
_entity_poly.pdbx_strand_id
1 'polypeptide(L)'
;MTLDELKASAFVVGLKETERAIDRGEAGHVFIASDCDDRISLTLRNVCAKAGISVTDDFTKKEIGRACGIKVKAASAAVLASR
;
A
#
# COMPACT_ATOMS: atom_id res chain seq x y z
N MET A 1 -1.18 -8.82 -7.41
CA MET A 1 -2.32 -7.90 -7.54
C MET A 1 -2.02 -6.84 -8.58
N THR A 2 -3.05 -6.30 -9.23
CA THR A 2 -2.93 -5.18 -10.19
C THR A 2 -3.48 -3.88 -9.61
N LEU A 3 -3.15 -2.73 -10.23
CA LEU A 3 -3.72 -1.44 -9.86
C LEU A 3 -5.24 -1.35 -10.06
N ASP A 4 -5.83 -2.19 -10.92
CA ASP A 4 -7.29 -2.21 -11.12
C ASP A 4 -8.01 -2.91 -9.97
N GLU A 5 -7.40 -3.92 -9.33
CA GLU A 5 -7.92 -4.50 -8.09
C GLU A 5 -7.89 -3.48 -6.95
N LEU A 6 -6.80 -2.71 -6.84
CA LEU A 6 -6.69 -1.62 -5.87
C LEU A 6 -7.82 -0.58 -6.03
N LYS A 7 -8.24 -0.26 -7.26
CA LYS A 7 -9.39 0.63 -7.51
C LYS A 7 -10.72 0.05 -7.04
N ALA A 8 -10.89 -1.26 -7.17
CA ALA A 8 -12.15 -1.95 -6.92
C ALA A 8 -12.34 -2.37 -5.45
N SER A 9 -11.26 -2.47 -4.69
CA SER A 9 -11.26 -2.86 -3.29
C SER A 9 -11.30 -1.68 -2.34
N ALA A 10 -11.60 -1.94 -1.06
CA ALA A 10 -11.38 -0.95 -0.01
C ALA A 10 -9.87 -0.81 0.23
N PHE A 11 -9.39 0.43 0.32
CA PHE A 11 -7.97 0.70 0.52
C PHE A 11 -7.75 1.88 1.45
N VAL A 12 -6.55 1.94 2.01
CA VAL A 12 -6.03 3.09 2.74
C VAL A 12 -4.72 3.54 2.11
N VAL A 13 -4.44 4.84 2.15
CA VAL A 13 -3.25 5.44 1.53
C VAL A 13 -2.41 6.19 2.54
N GLY A 14 -1.09 6.11 2.38
CA GLY A 14 -0.12 6.76 3.23
C GLY A 14 0.47 5.84 4.29
N LEU A 15 1.70 6.14 4.72
CA LEU A 15 2.50 5.27 5.58
C LEU A 15 1.79 4.89 6.88
N LYS A 16 1.34 5.89 7.66
CA LYS A 16 0.71 5.65 8.97
C LYS A 16 -0.60 4.87 8.87
N GLU A 17 -1.41 5.14 7.85
CA GLU A 17 -2.69 4.44 7.65
C GLU A 17 -2.44 3.01 7.16
N THR A 18 -1.43 2.83 6.30
CA THR A 18 -0.98 1.50 5.86
C THR A 18 -0.50 0.68 7.06
N GLU A 19 0.39 1.24 7.90
CA GLU A 19 0.88 0.59 9.13
C GLU A 19 -0.28 0.23 10.07
N ARG A 20 -1.22 1.15 10.29
CA ARG A 20 -2.41 0.87 11.13
C ARG A 20 -3.26 -0.28 10.59
N ALA A 21 -3.50 -0.33 9.28
CA ALA A 21 -4.28 -1.42 8.68
C ALA A 21 -3.56 -2.77 8.80
N ILE A 22 -2.22 -2.77 8.69
CA ILE A 22 -1.41 -3.97 8.90
C ILE A 22 -1.45 -4.41 10.36
N ASP A 23 -1.24 -3.49 11.31
CA ASP A 23 -1.26 -3.77 12.75
C ASP A 23 -2.63 -4.30 13.21
N ARG A 24 -3.72 -3.85 12.58
CA ARG A 24 -5.08 -4.35 12.83
C ARG A 24 -5.36 -5.71 12.18
N GLY A 25 -4.47 -6.21 11.32
CA GLY A 25 -4.71 -7.42 10.53
C GLY A 25 -5.81 -7.24 9.47
N GLU A 26 -6.14 -6.00 9.11
CA GLU A 26 -7.16 -5.69 8.11
C GLU A 26 -6.55 -5.59 6.70
N ALA A 27 -5.23 -5.40 6.58
CA ALA A 27 -4.54 -5.33 5.30
C ALA A 27 -4.24 -6.72 4.71
N GLY A 28 -4.69 -6.96 3.48
CA GLY A 28 -4.39 -8.20 2.73
C GLY A 28 -3.27 -8.06 1.71
N HIS A 29 -3.04 -6.85 1.20
CA HIS A 29 -2.00 -6.58 0.20
C HIS A 29 -1.52 -5.13 0.31
N VAL A 30 -0.24 -4.87 0.08
CA VAL A 30 0.33 -3.52 0.18
C VAL A 30 1.08 -3.16 -1.10
N PHE A 31 0.77 -1.99 -1.63
CA PHE A 31 1.49 -1.37 -2.74
C PHE A 31 2.47 -0.34 -2.19
N ILE A 32 3.73 -0.44 -2.60
CA ILE A 32 4.80 0.52 -2.27
C ILE A 32 5.24 1.16 -3.58
N ALA A 33 5.43 2.46 -3.60
CA ALA A 33 5.94 3.11 -4.79
C ALA A 33 7.44 2.82 -5.00
N SER A 34 7.85 2.49 -6.23
CA SER A 34 9.25 2.30 -6.60
C SER A 34 10.09 3.58 -6.49
N ASP A 35 9.48 4.76 -6.70
CA ASP A 35 10.10 6.08 -6.54
C ASP A 35 9.98 6.63 -5.11
N CYS A 36 9.71 5.76 -4.13
CA CYS A 36 9.69 6.10 -2.71
C CYS A 36 11.11 6.11 -2.10
N ASP A 37 11.32 6.90 -1.05
CA ASP A 37 12.55 6.86 -0.27
C ASP A 37 12.79 5.46 0.29
N ASP A 38 14.03 4.98 0.21
CA ASP A 38 14.44 3.66 0.71
C ASP A 38 14.08 3.44 2.17
N ARG A 39 14.18 4.48 3.00
CA ARG A 39 13.80 4.40 4.42
C ARG A 39 12.32 4.05 4.59
N ILE A 40 11.46 4.62 3.74
CA ILE A 40 10.01 4.40 3.79
C ILE A 40 9.68 3.02 3.22
N SER A 41 10.24 2.68 2.06
CA SER A 41 9.99 1.38 1.41
C SER A 41 10.49 0.22 2.30
N LEU A 42 11.66 0.34 2.92
CA LEU A 42 12.21 -0.68 3.81
C LEU A 42 11.37 -0.86 5.08
N THR A 43 10.89 0.25 5.66
CA THR A 43 10.02 0.20 6.85
C THR A 43 8.73 -0.56 6.54
N LEU A 44 8.05 -0.21 5.45
CA LEU A 44 6.82 -0.88 5.04
C LEU A 44 7.04 -2.35 4.69
N ARG A 45 8.11 -2.69 3.97
CA ARG A 45 8.45 -4.10 3.68
C ARG A 45 8.65 -4.90 4.96
N ASN A 46 9.34 -4.34 5.96
CA ASN A 46 9.55 -5.02 7.24
C ASN A 46 8.24 -5.24 8.00
N VAL A 47 7.35 -4.24 8.03
CA VAL A 47 6.03 -4.37 8.69
C VAL A 47 5.17 -5.41 7.96
N CYS A 48 5.12 -5.36 6.62
CA CYS A 48 4.39 -6.34 5.82
C CYS A 48 4.94 -7.76 5.99
N ALA A 49 6.27 -7.93 5.96
CA ALA A 49 6.92 -9.23 6.14
C ALA A 49 6.65 -9.82 7.53
N LYS A 50 6.63 -8.99 8.58
CA LYS A 50 6.26 -9.42 9.95
C LYS A 50 4.80 -9.86 10.04
N ALA A 51 3.92 -9.21 9.31
CA ALA A 51 2.49 -9.54 9.27
C ALA A 51 2.15 -10.67 8.26
N GLY A 52 3.11 -11.11 7.43
CA GLY A 52 2.88 -12.10 6.38
C GLY A 52 2.08 -11.57 5.18
N ILE A 53 2.10 -10.26 4.94
CA ILE A 53 1.33 -9.58 3.90
C ILE A 53 2.13 -9.48 2.60
N SER A 54 1.47 -9.68 1.47
CA SER A 54 2.07 -9.54 0.14
C SER A 54 2.30 -8.07 -0.22
N VAL A 55 3.46 -7.78 -0.81
CA VAL A 55 3.88 -6.44 -1.21
C VAL A 55 4.11 -6.37 -2.72
N THR A 56 3.69 -5.27 -3.35
CA THR A 56 3.97 -4.97 -4.76
C THR A 56 4.63 -3.60 -4.87
N ASP A 57 5.80 -3.55 -5.51
CA ASP A 57 6.63 -2.37 -5.67
C ASP A 57 6.91 -1.97 -7.13
N ASP A 58 6.16 -2.54 -8.07
CA ASP A 58 6.34 -2.32 -9.52
C ASP A 58 5.79 -0.96 -10.03
N PHE A 59 5.13 -0.18 -9.18
CA PHE A 59 4.40 1.03 -9.59
C PHE A 59 4.97 2.30 -8.94
N THR A 60 4.81 3.43 -9.60
CA THR A 60 5.23 4.74 -9.09
C THR A 60 4.18 5.39 -8.19
N LYS A 61 4.58 6.39 -7.40
CA LYS A 61 3.71 7.22 -6.53
C LYS A 61 2.51 7.78 -7.28
N LYS A 62 2.70 8.11 -8.55
CA LYS A 62 1.69 8.69 -9.44
C LYS A 62 0.67 7.64 -9.88
N GLU A 63 1.13 6.45 -10.22
CA GLU A 63 0.27 5.34 -10.65
C GLU A 63 -0.57 4.81 -9.49
N ILE A 64 0.03 4.64 -8.31
CA ILE A 64 -0.69 4.24 -7.09
C ILE A 64 -1.74 5.30 -6.73
N GLY A 65 -1.37 6.59 -6.70
CA GLY A 65 -2.33 7.67 -6.42
C GLY A 65 -3.49 7.71 -7.42
N ARG A 66 -3.20 7.50 -8.71
CA ARG A 66 -4.23 7.42 -9.77
C ARG A 66 -5.13 6.21 -9.60
N ALA A 67 -4.58 5.07 -9.20
CA ALA A 67 -5.35 3.86 -8.90
C ALA A 67 -6.23 4.05 -7.66
N CYS A 68 -5.76 4.75 -6.64
CA CYS A 68 -6.59 5.11 -5.50
C CYS A 68 -7.60 6.24 -5.79
N GLY A 69 -7.66 6.77 -7.02
CA GLY A 69 -8.58 7.84 -7.39
C GLY A 69 -8.33 9.18 -6.67
N ILE A 70 -7.15 9.35 -6.07
CA ILE A 70 -6.79 10.54 -5.29
C ILE A 70 -5.94 11.51 -6.10
N LYS A 71 -6.12 12.81 -5.86
CA LYS A 71 -5.34 13.88 -6.52
C LYS A 71 -3.90 14.03 -5.97
N VAL A 72 -3.54 13.28 -4.93
CA VAL A 72 -2.23 13.38 -4.26
C VAL A 72 -1.36 12.17 -4.59
N LYS A 73 -0.04 12.37 -4.59
CA LYS A 73 0.95 11.30 -4.76
C LYS A 73 0.94 10.38 -3.54
N ALA A 74 0.84 9.07 -3.75
CA ALA A 74 0.81 8.09 -2.66
C ALA A 74 2.10 7.29 -2.62
N ALA A 75 2.86 7.37 -1.53
CA ALA A 75 4.05 6.55 -1.34
C ALA A 75 3.72 5.07 -1.09
N SER A 76 2.56 4.81 -0.49
CA SER A 76 2.06 3.47 -0.21
C SER A 76 0.53 3.44 -0.18
N ALA A 77 -0.03 2.28 -0.48
CA ALA A 77 -1.44 1.98 -0.34
C ALA A 77 -1.63 0.55 0.19
N ALA A 78 -2.51 0.35 1.17
CA ALA A 78 -2.90 -0.97 1.65
C ALA A 78 -4.29 -1.31 1.14
N VAL A 79 -4.47 -2.50 0.57
CA VAL A 79 -5.78 -3.08 0.28
C VAL A 79 -6.29 -3.77 1.53
N LEU A 80 -7.48 -3.37 1.97
CA LEU A 80 -8.15 -3.97 3.11
C LEU A 80 -8.83 -5.28 2.66
N ALA A 81 -8.56 -6.36 3.37
CA ALA A 81 -9.17 -7.68 3.16
C ALA A 81 -10.40 -7.90 4.06
N SER A 82 -10.56 -7.11 5.12
CA SER A 82 -11.70 -7.22 6.04
C SER A 82 -12.87 -6.36 5.54
N ARG A 83 -14.05 -6.97 5.41
CA ARG A 83 -15.34 -6.29 5.18
C ARG A 83 -16.35 -6.76 6.23
#